data_AF-A0A6J4WSD6-F1
#
_entry.id   AF-A0A6J4WSD6-F1
#
_cell.length_a   1.000
_cell.length_b   1.000
_cell.length_c   1.000
_cell.angle_alpha   90.00
_cell.angle_beta   90.00
_cell.angle_gamma   90.00
#
_symmetry.space_group_name_H-M   'P 1'
#
loop_
_entity.id
_entity.type
_entity.pdbx_description
1 polymer ?
#
loop_
_entity_poly.entity_id
_entity_poly.type
_entity_poly.pdbx_seq_one_letter_code
_entity_poly.pdbx_strand_id
1 'polypeptide(L)' 'MKHEAVELLSQYLEIDTTNPPGNENKGVEFLAGILEKEGVEYKIYEASPGRSSIKAVLPGTGE' A
#
# COMPACT_ATOMS: atom_id res chain seq x y z
N MET A 1 15.60 2.18 -19.63
CA MET A 1 14.38 2.88 -19.14
C MET A 1 14.07 2.32 -17.77
N LYS A 2 13.84 3.16 -16.76
CA LYS A 2 13.34 2.69 -15.46
C LYS A 2 11.83 2.45 -15.62
N HIS A 3 11.37 1.26 -15.29
CA HIS A 3 9.96 0.91 -15.36
C HIS A 3 9.40 0.93 -13.93
N GLU A 4 9.15 2.13 -13.40
CA GLU A 4 8.75 2.34 -12.00
C GLU A 4 7.56 1.45 -11.59
N ALA A 5 6.54 1.33 -12.45
CA ALA A 5 5.40 0.45 -12.18
C ALA A 5 5.81 -1.04 -12.04
N VAL A 6 6.76 -1.51 -12.85
CA VAL A 6 7.27 -2.88 -12.78
C VAL A 6 8.12 -3.06 -11.51
N GLU A 7 8.97 -2.08 -11.19
CA GLU A 7 9.80 -2.10 -9.99
C GLU A 7 8.96 -2.15 -8.70
N LEU A 8 7.91 -1.31 -8.62
CA LEU A 8 6.97 -1.30 -7.49
C LEU A 8 6.19 -2.61 -7.39
N LEU A 9 5.72 -3.15 -8.52
CA LEU A 9 5.03 -4.43 -8.54
C LEU A 9 5.95 -5.57 -8.10
N SER A 10 7.18 -5.62 -8.61
CA SER A 10 8.17 -6.63 -8.21
C SER A 10 8.46 -6.58 -6.71
N GLN A 11 8.67 -5.39 -6.14
CA GLN A 11 8.86 -5.23 -4.70
C GLN A 11 7.65 -5.67 -3.90
N TYR A 12 6.43 -5.33 -4.35
CA TYR A 12 5.20 -5.72 -3.65
C TYR A 12 4.98 -7.23 -3.65
N LEU A 13 5.32 -7.93 -4.74
CA LEU A 13 5.20 -9.39 -4.84
C LEU A 13 6.14 -10.15 -3.90
N GLU A 14 7.26 -9.54 -3.48
CA GLU A 14 8.19 -10.13 -2.50
C GLU A 14 7.65 -10.08 -1.06
N ILE A 15 6.60 -9.30 -0.82
CA ILE A 15 5.95 -9.20 0.49
C ILE A 15 5.02 -10.39 0.68
N ASP A 16 5.40 -11.28 1.60
CA ASP A 16 4.57 -12.44 1.95
C ASP A 16 3.27 -12.01 2.62
N THR A 17 2.20 -11.92 1.83
CA THR A 17 0.81 -11.62 2.24
C THR A 17 -0.11 -12.82 2.01
N THR A 18 0.44 -14.04 1.96
CA THR A 18 -0.30 -15.27 1.66
C THR A 18 -1.29 -15.62 2.79
N ASN A 19 -2.50 -16.02 2.43
CA ASN A 19 -3.55 -16.41 3.39
C ASN A 19 -3.48 -17.92 3.72
N PRO A 20 -3.71 -18.41 4.97
CA PRO A 20 -3.37 -17.89 6.31
C PRO A 20 -2.02 -18.45 6.85
N PRO A 21 -1.38 -17.79 7.84
CA PRO A 21 -1.82 -16.61 8.60
C PRO A 21 -1.41 -15.32 7.86
N GLY A 22 -2.37 -14.55 7.33
CA GLY A 22 -2.07 -13.38 6.49
C GLY A 22 -1.19 -12.34 7.20
N ASN A 23 -0.32 -11.67 6.42
CA ASN A 23 0.51 -10.53 6.88
C ASN A 23 0.11 -9.23 6.17
N GLU A 24 -1.18 -8.95 6.06
CA GLU A 24 -1.70 -7.80 5.32
C GLU A 24 -1.11 -6.46 5.79
N ASN A 25 -0.72 -6.36 7.06
CA ASN A 25 -0.03 -5.19 7.60
C ASN A 25 1.26 -4.84 6.84
N LYS A 26 2.05 -5.83 6.37
CA LYS A 26 3.27 -5.57 5.61
C LYS A 26 2.98 -4.93 4.25
N GLY A 27 1.89 -5.38 3.61
CA GLY A 27 1.42 -4.76 2.36
C GLY A 27 0.95 -3.32 2.58
N VAL A 28 0.27 -3.06 3.70
CA VAL A 28 -0.12 -1.71 4.11
C VAL A 28 1.09 -0.80 4.35
N GLU A 29 2.11 -1.29 5.06
CA GLU A 29 3.35 -0.53 5.32
C GLU A 29 4.07 -0.13 4.03
N PHE A 30 4.15 -1.05 3.06
CA PHE A 30 4.73 -0.76 1.75
C PHE A 30 3.97 0.33 0.99
N LEU A 31 2.63 0.21 0.92
CA LEU A 31 1.79 1.20 0.23
C LEU A 31 1.82 2.56 0.93
N ALA A 32 1.86 2.58 2.26
CA ALA A 32 2.02 3.79 3.05
C ALA A 32 3.31 4.53 2.68
N GLY A 33 4.45 3.83 2.58
CA GLY A 33 5.72 4.44 2.19
C GLY A 33 5.70 5.09 0.80
N ILE A 34 4.98 4.48 -0.16
CA ILE A 34 4.77 5.09 -1.49
C ILE A 34 3.94 6.37 -1.36
N LEU A 35 2.82 6.31 -0.64
CA LEU A 35 1.92 7.45 -0.48
C LEU A 35 2.60 8.62 0.25
N GLU A 36 3.42 8.34 1.26
CA GLU A 36 4.25 9.36 1.94
C GLU A 36 5.24 10.03 1.00
N LYS A 37 5.97 9.23 0.20
CA LYS A 37 6.94 9.73 -0.78
C LYS A 37 6.29 10.65 -1.82
N GLU A 38 5.07 10.33 -2.23
CA GLU A 38 4.30 11.09 -3.22
C GLU A 38 3.46 12.21 -2.60
N GLY A 39 3.48 12.40 -1.28
CA GLY A 39 2.72 13.44 -0.59
C GLY A 39 1.19 13.23 -0.61
N VAL A 40 0.74 11.98 -0.76
CA VAL A 40 -0.67 11.61 -0.81
C VAL A 40 -1.16 11.24 0.59
N GLU A 41 -2.17 11.97 1.10
CA GLU A 41 -2.78 11.65 2.38
C GLU A 41 -3.50 10.29 2.36
N TYR A 42 -3.33 9.52 3.44
CA TYR A 42 -3.94 8.22 3.60
C TYR A 42 -4.37 7.95 5.04
N LYS A 43 -5.22 6.94 5.22
CA LYS A 43 -5.64 6.42 6.51
C LYS A 43 -5.50 4.91 6.55
N ILE A 44 -4.99 4.38 7.65
CA ILE A 44 -4.91 2.95 7.93
C ILE A 44 -6.07 2.55 8.83
N TYR A 45 -6.67 1.40 8.56
CA TYR A 45 -7.73 0.78 9.35
C TYR A 45 -7.33 -0.64 9.72
N GLU A 46 -7.29 -0.94 11.01
CA GLU A 46 -6.98 -2.28 11.52
C GLU A 46 -8.28 -2.99 11.91
N ALA A 47 -8.61 -4.09 11.22
CA ALA A 47 -9.81 -4.87 11.50
C ALA A 47 -9.60 -5.86 12.67
N SER A 48 -8.38 -6.37 12.79
CA SER A 48 -7.88 -7.23 13.87
C SER A 48 -6.35 -7.18 13.88
N PRO A 49 -5.66 -7.60 14.96
CA PRO A 49 -4.20 -7.61 14.99
C PRO A 49 -3.58 -8.26 13.74
N GLY A 50 -2.77 -7.50 13.00
CA GLY A 50 -2.09 -7.94 11.77
C GLY A 50 -2.92 -7.86 10.48
N ARG A 51 -4.21 -7.53 10.58
CA ARG A 51 -5.13 -7.44 9.44
C ARG A 51 -5.55 -6.00 9.18
N SER A 52 -4.64 -5.27 8.55
CA SER A 52 -4.81 -3.85 8.24
C SER A 52 -5.21 -3.62 6.79
N SER A 53 -5.87 -2.48 6.54
CA SER A 53 -6.18 -1.95 5.21
C SER A 53 -5.78 -0.48 5.15
N ILE A 54 -5.56 0.05 3.95
CA ILE A 54 -5.16 1.44 3.71
C ILE A 54 -6.10 2.09 2.69
N LYS A 55 -6.43 3.36 2.92
CA LYS A 55 -7.25 4.18 2.02
C LYS A 55 -6.56 5.51 1.78
N ALA A 56 -6.34 5.82 0.50
CA ALA A 56 -5.94 7.13 0.03
C ALA A 56 -7.03 7.70 -0.88
N VAL A 57 -7.14 9.03 -0.95
CA VAL A 57 -8.12 9.71 -1.81
C VAL A 57 -7.42 10.89 -2.48
N LEU A 58 -7.40 10.89 -3.82
CA LEU A 58 -7.02 12.05 -4.60
C LEU A 58 -8.29 12.84 -4.95
N PRO A 59 -8.44 14.09 -4.48
CA PRO A 59 -9.59 14.90 -4.84
C PRO A 59 -9.55 15.23 -6.34
N GLY A 60 -10.68 15.10 -7.02
CA GLY A 60 -10.81 15.57 -8.40
C GLY A 60 -10.76 17.09 -8.46
N THR A 61 -10.21 17.64 -9.53
CA THR A 61 -10.13 19.09 -9.76
C THR A 61 -11.47 19.69 -10.23
N GLY A 62 -12.34 18.88 -10.82
CA GLY A 62 -13.65 19.33 -11.32
C GLY A 62 -13.58 20.14 -12.63
N GLU A 63 -12.41 20.21 -13.25
CA GLU A 63 -12.20 20.75 -14.61
C GLU A 63 -12.49 19.72 -15.70
#